data_AF-A0A244CVD6-F1
#
_entry.id   AF-A0A244CVD6-F1
#
_cell.length_a   1.000
_cell.length_b   1.000
_cell.length_c   1.000
_cell.angle_alpha   90.00
_cell.angle_beta   90.00
_cell.angle_gamma   90.00
#
_symmetry.space_group_name_H-M   'P 1'
#
loop_
_entity.id
_entity.type
_entity.pdbx_description
1 polymer ?
#
loop_
_entity_poly.entity_id
_entity_poly.type
_entity_poly.pdbx_seq_one_letter_code
_entity_poly.pdbx_strand_id
1 'polypeptide(L)'
;MKLNMLSSPHSHSQKSLSSLMISVILACIPGLIAMWYFFGYGVFIQLALAIVTAISCEAAVLKLRKRPVLPALKDYSAVLTAVLLALSIPSLAPWWIIVIGTFFAITIVKQLYGGLGFNLFNPAMAAYVLLLISFPVQMTSWLPIETLQTHALSVLDHLWVVFTGFTQNGFSLAQLKLDVDGITMATPLDSLKTDLNKGLTVTESMQQAIFGQFAGLGWQWVNLGFLLGGVYLIKAKVINWHIPVSILASITVCASIGYLISPDQTAGPIFHLLSGATMFAAFFIATDPVSAATTNKGRLIYGALIGLLIYIIRTVGGYPDAVAFAVLLLNMSVPLIDYYTQPRTYGHRNAL
;
A
#
# COMPACT_ATOMS: atom_id res chain seq x y z
N MET A 1 -6.80 58.99 -13.67
CA MET A 1 -6.59 57.72 -14.41
C MET A 1 -6.18 56.66 -13.40
N LYS A 2 -7.06 55.72 -13.03
CA LYS A 2 -6.73 54.63 -12.09
C LYS A 2 -5.92 53.58 -12.86
N LEU A 3 -4.62 53.45 -12.56
CA LEU A 3 -3.79 52.39 -13.12
C LEU A 3 -4.18 51.07 -12.47
N ASN A 4 -4.88 50.20 -13.20
CA ASN A 4 -5.07 48.82 -12.80
C ASN A 4 -3.74 48.09 -12.99
N MET A 5 -3.10 47.72 -11.87
CA MET A 5 -1.97 46.80 -11.87
C MET A 5 -2.48 45.42 -12.31
N LEU A 6 -2.42 45.14 -13.61
CA LEU A 6 -2.69 43.81 -14.13
C LEU A 6 -1.55 42.88 -13.67
N SER A 7 -1.83 42.02 -12.70
CA SER A 7 -0.90 40.95 -12.32
C SER A 7 -0.59 40.08 -13.53
N SER A 8 0.66 39.66 -13.66
CA SER A 8 1.10 38.74 -14.73
C SER A 8 0.17 37.53 -14.84
N PRO A 9 -0.15 37.07 -16.07
CA PRO A 9 -1.07 35.96 -16.28
C PRO A 9 -0.47 34.70 -15.66
N HIS A 10 -0.98 34.32 -14.49
CA HIS A 10 -0.65 33.05 -13.87
C HIS A 10 -1.34 31.99 -14.72
N SER A 11 -0.57 31.18 -15.44
CA SER A 11 -1.11 30.04 -16.17
C SER A 11 -1.85 29.16 -15.16
N HIS A 12 -3.19 29.15 -15.22
CA HIS A 12 -4.00 28.30 -14.37
C HIS A 12 -3.69 26.85 -14.75
N SER A 13 -2.92 26.16 -13.91
CA SER A 13 -2.80 24.70 -13.97
C SER A 13 -4.21 24.11 -13.86
N GLN A 14 -4.69 23.48 -14.93
CA GLN A 14 -6.06 22.95 -15.02
C GLN A 14 -6.32 21.72 -14.13
N LYS A 15 -5.29 21.14 -13.49
CA LYS A 15 -5.45 19.97 -12.61
C LYS A 15 -5.58 20.41 -11.16
N SER A 16 -6.78 20.31 -10.60
CA SER A 16 -7.01 20.48 -9.17
C SER A 16 -6.49 19.27 -8.38
N LEU A 17 -6.06 19.49 -7.13
CA LEU A 17 -5.63 18.41 -6.23
C LEU A 17 -6.71 17.32 -6.09
N SER A 18 -7.98 17.72 -5.98
CA SER A 18 -9.12 16.79 -5.94
C SER A 18 -9.18 15.89 -7.17
N SER A 19 -8.90 16.42 -8.37
CA SER A 19 -8.90 15.62 -9.60
C SER A 19 -7.76 14.59 -9.61
N LEU A 20 -6.58 14.95 -9.08
CA LEU A 20 -5.47 14.01 -8.93
C LEU A 20 -5.82 12.90 -7.93
N MET A 21 -6.35 13.25 -6.76
CA MET A 21 -6.73 12.27 -5.73
C MET A 21 -7.81 11.29 -6.22
N ILE A 22 -8.85 11.80 -6.90
CA ILE A 22 -9.88 10.95 -7.52
C ILE A 22 -9.26 10.03 -8.57
N SER A 23 -8.34 10.54 -9.40
CA SER A 23 -7.68 9.71 -10.42
C SER A 23 -6.92 8.53 -9.79
N VAL A 24 -6.26 8.74 -8.64
CA VAL A 24 -5.59 7.67 -7.88
C VAL A 24 -6.60 6.68 -7.31
N ILE A 25 -7.70 7.16 -6.71
CA ILE A 25 -8.77 6.29 -6.19
C ILE A 25 -9.37 5.43 -7.31
N LEU A 26 -9.66 6.03 -8.47
CA LEU A 26 -10.20 5.32 -9.63
C LEU A 26 -9.19 4.31 -10.18
N ALA A 27 -7.90 4.64 -10.18
CA ALA A 27 -6.85 3.72 -10.61
C ALA A 27 -6.68 2.52 -9.66
N CYS A 28 -7.13 2.59 -8.40
CA CYS A 28 -7.15 1.44 -7.49
C CYS A 28 -8.25 0.42 -7.83
N ILE A 29 -9.27 0.79 -8.61
CA ILE A 29 -10.46 -0.05 -8.87
C ILE A 29 -10.11 -1.42 -9.47
N PRO A 30 -9.24 -1.55 -10.48
CA PRO A 30 -8.91 -2.87 -11.03
C PRO A 30 -8.28 -3.81 -10.00
N GLY A 31 -7.41 -3.29 -9.12
CA GLY A 31 -6.83 -4.05 -8.00
C GLY A 31 -7.88 -4.42 -6.96
N LEU A 32 -8.78 -3.49 -6.61
CA LEU A 32 -9.90 -3.72 -5.70
C LEU A 32 -10.85 -4.81 -6.22
N ILE A 33 -11.16 -4.82 -7.52
CA ILE A 33 -12.00 -5.85 -8.15
C ILE A 33 -11.33 -7.22 -8.05
N ALA A 34 -10.02 -7.30 -8.32
CA ALA A 34 -9.29 -8.55 -8.15
C ALA A 34 -9.30 -9.01 -6.69
N MET A 35 -9.08 -8.10 -5.73
CA MET A 35 -9.15 -8.45 -4.31
C MET A 35 -10.53 -8.95 -3.90
N TRP A 36 -11.60 -8.31 -4.38
CA TRP A 36 -12.96 -8.76 -4.14
C TRP A 36 -13.22 -10.16 -4.72
N TYR A 37 -12.77 -10.40 -5.95
CA TYR A 37 -12.99 -11.68 -6.62
C TYR A 37 -12.29 -12.84 -5.91
N PHE A 38 -11.07 -12.66 -5.40
CA PHE A 38 -10.33 -13.75 -4.75
C PHE A 38 -10.54 -13.85 -3.23
N PHE A 39 -10.76 -12.73 -2.54
CA PHE A 39 -10.83 -12.67 -1.06
C PHE A 39 -12.22 -12.28 -0.52
N GLY A 40 -13.22 -12.17 -1.40
CA GLY A 40 -14.61 -11.95 -1.05
C GLY A 40 -14.97 -10.50 -0.67
N TYR A 41 -16.16 -10.34 -0.10
CA TYR A 41 -16.78 -9.04 0.15
C TYR A 41 -16.20 -8.27 1.34
N GLY A 42 -15.34 -8.90 2.14
CA GLY A 42 -14.71 -8.28 3.32
C GLY A 42 -13.98 -6.98 2.98
N VAL A 43 -13.36 -6.91 1.80
CA VAL A 43 -12.61 -5.73 1.33
C VAL A 43 -13.49 -4.47 1.29
N PHE A 44 -14.75 -4.59 0.83
CA PHE A 44 -15.68 -3.45 0.78
C PHE A 44 -16.14 -3.01 2.16
N ILE A 45 -16.27 -3.93 3.11
CA ILE A 45 -16.65 -3.64 4.49
C ILE A 45 -15.53 -2.82 5.16
N GLN A 46 -14.28 -3.27 5.02
CA GLN A 46 -13.12 -2.53 5.52
C GLN A 46 -13.02 -1.15 4.87
N LEU A 47 -13.25 -1.06 3.56
CA LEU A 47 -13.22 0.18 2.81
C LEU A 47 -14.28 1.18 3.32
N ALA A 48 -15.51 0.71 3.53
CA ALA A 48 -16.59 1.54 4.05
C ALA A 48 -16.30 2.06 5.46
N LEU A 49 -15.86 1.17 6.36
CA LEU A 49 -15.46 1.53 7.73
C LEU A 49 -14.32 2.55 7.73
N ALA A 50 -13.31 2.34 6.88
CA ALA A 50 -12.17 3.24 6.77
C ALA A 50 -12.58 4.64 6.29
N ILE A 51 -13.41 4.72 5.24
CA ILE A 51 -13.85 6.00 4.66
C ILE A 51 -14.72 6.77 5.65
N VAL A 52 -15.69 6.10 6.29
CA VAL A 52 -16.56 6.74 7.30
C VAL A 52 -15.73 7.28 8.47
N THR A 53 -14.79 6.48 8.97
CA THR A 53 -13.92 6.87 10.07
C THR A 53 -13.01 8.03 9.68
N ALA A 54 -12.40 7.99 8.50
CA ALA A 54 -11.49 9.03 8.04
C ALA A 54 -12.19 10.39 7.85
N ILE A 55 -13.37 10.40 7.21
CA ILE A 55 -14.17 11.62 7.02
C ILE A 55 -14.61 12.18 8.38
N SER A 56 -15.05 11.30 9.28
CA SER A 56 -15.52 11.69 10.62
C SER A 56 -14.38 12.26 11.47
N CYS A 57 -13.21 11.63 11.47
CA CYS A 57 -12.03 12.11 12.20
C CYS A 57 -11.53 13.45 11.66
N GLU A 58 -11.43 13.59 10.33
CA GLU A 58 -11.00 14.84 9.71
C GLU A 58 -11.99 15.98 10.00
N ALA A 59 -13.29 15.72 9.85
CA ALA A 59 -14.33 16.70 10.16
C ALA A 59 -14.29 17.12 11.63
N ALA A 60 -14.11 16.18 12.56
CA ALA A 60 -14.03 16.44 13.99
C ALA A 60 -12.81 17.31 14.33
N VAL A 61 -11.62 16.97 13.84
CA VAL A 61 -10.38 17.72 14.12
C VAL A 61 -10.45 19.13 13.54
N LEU A 62 -10.98 19.29 12.32
CA LEU A 62 -11.15 20.61 11.71
C LEU A 62 -12.17 21.48 12.45
N LYS A 63 -13.28 20.87 12.91
CA LYS A 63 -14.28 21.57 13.73
C LYS A 63 -13.69 22.02 15.07
N LEU A 64 -12.91 21.15 15.73
CA LEU A 64 -12.20 21.50 16.97
C LEU A 64 -11.18 22.64 16.76
N ARG A 65 -10.55 22.69 15.57
CA ARG A 65 -9.63 23.77 15.16
C ARG A 65 -10.32 25.02 14.62
N LYS A 66 -11.66 25.07 14.62
CA LYS A 66 -12.46 26.17 14.03
C LYS A 66 -12.07 26.49 12.58
N ARG A 67 -11.68 25.48 11.80
CA ARG A 67 -11.34 25.58 10.37
C ARG A 67 -12.52 25.16 9.50
N PRO A 68 -12.62 25.66 8.24
CA PRO A 68 -13.71 25.28 7.35
C PRO A 68 -13.60 23.80 6.96
N VAL A 69 -14.62 23.01 7.31
CA VAL A 69 -14.64 21.55 7.11
C VAL A 69 -14.87 21.16 5.66
N LEU A 70 -15.84 21.81 4.99
CA LEU A 70 -16.28 21.44 3.64
C LEU A 70 -15.16 21.48 2.58
N PRO A 71 -14.32 22.53 2.51
CA PRO A 71 -13.25 22.61 1.52
C PRO A 71 -12.19 21.52 1.70
N ALA A 72 -11.86 21.18 2.96
CA ALA A 72 -10.90 20.12 3.26
C ALA A 72 -11.47 18.75 2.89
N LEU A 73 -12.72 18.44 3.24
CA LEU A 73 -13.30 17.14 2.84
C LEU A 73 -13.40 16.96 1.32
N LYS A 74 -13.48 18.05 0.55
CA LYS A 74 -13.51 18.03 -0.92
C LYS A 74 -12.14 17.81 -1.58
N ASP A 75 -11.05 17.76 -0.81
CA ASP A 75 -9.73 17.42 -1.35
C ASP A 75 -9.53 15.91 -1.56
N TYR A 76 -10.43 15.07 -1.04
CA TYR A 76 -10.44 13.60 -1.12
C TYR A 76 -9.20 12.91 -0.54
N SER A 77 -8.33 13.62 0.14
CA SER A 77 -7.06 13.06 0.61
C SER A 77 -7.22 12.13 1.81
N ALA A 78 -8.17 12.42 2.72
CA ALA A 78 -8.51 11.49 3.80
C ALA A 78 -9.19 10.23 3.24
N VAL A 79 -10.02 10.38 2.21
CA VAL A 79 -10.63 9.24 1.50
C VAL A 79 -9.55 8.39 0.83
N LEU A 80 -8.60 9.00 0.13
CA LEU A 80 -7.47 8.26 -0.46
C LEU A 80 -6.66 7.53 0.62
N THR A 81 -6.35 8.20 1.74
CA THR A 81 -5.64 7.57 2.86
C THR A 81 -6.39 6.35 3.40
N ALA A 82 -7.72 6.47 3.57
CA ALA A 82 -8.58 5.38 4.00
C ALA A 82 -8.61 4.22 2.98
N VAL A 83 -8.73 4.53 1.69
CA VAL A 83 -8.70 3.54 0.60
C VAL A 83 -7.38 2.79 0.62
N LEU A 84 -6.25 3.50 0.69
CA LEU A 84 -4.93 2.86 0.68
C LEU A 84 -4.73 1.95 1.90
N LEU A 85 -5.16 2.39 3.09
CA LEU A 85 -5.06 1.59 4.30
C LEU A 85 -5.99 0.37 4.25
N ALA A 86 -7.25 0.54 3.82
CA ALA A 86 -8.23 -0.55 3.74
C ALA A 86 -7.79 -1.66 2.76
N LEU A 87 -7.14 -1.30 1.65
CA LEU A 87 -6.59 -2.26 0.70
C LEU A 87 -5.31 -2.95 1.21
N SER A 88 -4.67 -2.42 2.24
CA SER A 88 -3.44 -2.98 2.82
C SER A 88 -3.71 -3.99 3.94
N ILE A 89 -4.90 -3.97 4.55
CA ILE A 89 -5.24 -4.84 5.69
C ILE A 89 -6.02 -6.09 5.26
N PRO A 90 -6.03 -7.15 6.08
CA PRO A 90 -6.84 -8.34 5.80
C PRO A 90 -8.34 -8.03 5.68
N SER A 91 -9.01 -8.68 4.73
CA SER A 91 -10.43 -8.44 4.43
C SER A 91 -11.37 -8.74 5.60
N LEU A 92 -11.04 -9.75 6.42
CA LEU A 92 -11.81 -10.17 7.59
C LEU A 92 -11.25 -9.67 8.92
N ALA A 93 -10.37 -8.66 8.89
CA ALA A 93 -9.89 -8.05 10.12
C ALA A 93 -11.08 -7.52 10.97
N PRO A 94 -11.05 -7.64 12.30
CA PRO A 94 -12.08 -7.06 13.15
C PRO A 94 -12.25 -5.56 12.89
N TRP A 95 -13.49 -5.07 12.90
CA TRP A 95 -13.82 -3.67 12.56
C TRP A 95 -12.99 -2.63 13.32
N TRP A 96 -12.63 -2.91 14.57
CA TRP A 96 -11.88 -2.00 15.42
C TRP A 96 -10.44 -1.78 14.94
N ILE A 97 -9.84 -2.74 14.21
CA ILE A 97 -8.48 -2.61 13.66
C ILE A 97 -8.43 -1.46 12.66
N ILE A 98 -9.32 -1.48 11.65
CA ILE A 98 -9.33 -0.44 10.61
C ILE A 98 -9.74 0.92 11.18
N VAL A 99 -10.63 0.94 12.17
CA VAL A 99 -11.05 2.17 12.85
C VAL A 99 -9.88 2.80 13.62
N ILE A 100 -9.13 2.02 14.41
CA ILE A 100 -7.94 2.51 15.14
C ILE A 100 -6.88 3.00 14.14
N GLY A 101 -6.60 2.23 13.10
CA GLY A 101 -5.61 2.59 12.09
C GLY A 101 -5.96 3.88 11.35
N THR A 102 -7.19 4.01 10.86
CA THR A 102 -7.64 5.23 10.17
C THR A 102 -7.71 6.43 11.09
N PHE A 103 -8.17 6.25 12.33
CA PHE A 103 -8.13 7.30 13.35
C PHE A 103 -6.71 7.83 13.56
N PHE A 104 -5.73 6.93 13.71
CA PHE A 104 -4.32 7.29 13.86
C PHE A 104 -3.76 7.99 12.62
N ALA A 105 -4.01 7.44 11.42
CA ALA A 105 -3.55 8.02 10.16
C ALA A 105 -4.01 9.48 10.01
N ILE A 106 -5.30 9.73 10.23
CA ILE A 106 -5.89 11.05 10.01
C ILE A 106 -5.56 12.00 11.15
N THR A 107 -5.77 11.60 12.40
CA THR A 107 -5.65 12.51 13.54
C THR A 107 -4.18 12.80 13.89
N ILE A 108 -3.35 11.76 13.98
CA ILE A 108 -1.97 11.87 14.47
C ILE A 108 -1.00 12.15 13.33
N VAL A 109 -1.08 11.41 12.23
CA VAL A 109 -0.06 11.51 11.18
C VAL A 109 -0.34 12.67 10.22
N LYS A 110 -1.61 12.89 9.87
CA LYS A 110 -1.99 13.95 8.94
C LYS A 110 -2.32 15.27 9.65
N GLN A 111 -3.28 15.26 10.56
CA GLN A 111 -3.82 16.52 11.10
C GLN A 111 -2.89 17.15 12.14
N LEU A 112 -2.20 16.39 12.99
CA LEU A 112 -1.29 16.96 13.99
C LEU A 112 -0.23 17.90 13.38
N TYR A 113 0.28 17.56 12.20
CA TYR A 113 1.30 18.34 11.47
C TYR A 113 0.74 19.50 10.63
N GLY A 114 -0.58 19.71 10.64
CA GLY A 114 -1.22 20.85 9.96
C GLY A 114 -2.11 20.50 8.77
N GLY A 115 -2.23 19.21 8.43
CA GLY A 115 -3.05 18.72 7.32
C GLY A 115 -2.25 18.52 6.04
N LEU A 116 -2.94 18.58 4.89
CA LEU A 116 -2.29 18.32 3.60
C LEU A 116 -1.16 19.29 3.29
N GLY A 117 -0.09 18.74 2.71
CA GLY A 117 1.13 19.47 2.36
C GLY A 117 2.17 19.53 3.48
N PHE A 118 1.78 19.15 4.72
CA PHE A 118 2.68 19.16 5.88
C PHE A 118 2.94 17.76 6.46
N ASN A 119 2.46 16.71 5.78
CA ASN A 119 2.65 15.34 6.23
C ASN A 119 4.11 14.94 6.03
N LEU A 120 4.82 14.69 7.14
CA LEU A 120 6.19 14.17 7.09
C LEU A 120 6.23 12.73 6.52
N PHE A 121 5.17 11.96 6.75
CA PHE A 121 5.04 10.57 6.35
C PHE A 121 3.76 10.33 5.57
N ASN A 122 3.77 9.31 4.70
CA ASN A 122 2.55 8.74 4.15
C ASN A 122 1.64 8.26 5.31
N PRO A 123 0.46 8.89 5.51
CA PRO A 123 -0.38 8.59 6.68
C PRO A 123 -0.93 7.17 6.70
N ALA A 124 -1.22 6.59 5.52
CA ALA A 124 -1.72 5.22 5.43
C ALA A 124 -0.66 4.21 5.87
N MET A 125 0.60 4.39 5.43
CA MET A 125 1.69 3.48 5.81
C MET A 125 2.09 3.61 7.28
N ALA A 126 2.03 4.82 7.84
CA ALA A 126 2.27 5.04 9.26
C ALA A 126 1.24 4.28 10.12
N ALA A 127 -0.04 4.32 9.73
CA ALA A 127 -1.08 3.53 10.39
C ALA A 127 -0.90 2.03 10.18
N TYR A 128 -0.54 1.60 8.98
CA TYR A 128 -0.26 0.19 8.71
C TYR A 128 0.86 -0.36 9.62
N VAL A 129 1.96 0.38 9.78
CA VAL A 129 3.07 -0.01 10.68
C VAL A 129 2.60 -0.06 12.14
N LEU A 130 1.82 0.92 12.60
CA LEU A 130 1.25 0.89 13.95
C LEU A 130 0.41 -0.38 14.18
N LEU A 131 -0.47 -0.72 13.23
CA LEU A 131 -1.34 -1.89 13.33
C LEU A 131 -0.53 -3.19 13.30
N LEU A 132 0.47 -3.27 12.43
CA LEU A 132 1.32 -4.46 12.29
C LEU A 132 2.13 -4.72 13.56
N ILE A 133 2.67 -3.68 14.20
CA ILE A 133 3.43 -3.81 15.46
C ILE A 133 2.50 -4.11 16.64
N SER A 134 1.36 -3.41 16.73
CA SER A 134 0.48 -3.49 17.91
C SER A 134 -0.46 -4.70 17.88
N PHE A 135 -0.87 -5.14 16.68
CA PHE A 135 -1.88 -6.19 16.47
C PHE A 135 -1.43 -7.20 15.39
N PRO A 136 -0.27 -7.87 15.57
CA PRO A 136 0.31 -8.73 14.54
C PRO A 136 -0.59 -9.92 14.17
N VAL A 137 -1.27 -10.53 15.14
CA VAL A 137 -2.15 -11.71 14.92
C VAL A 137 -3.28 -11.39 13.95
N GLN A 138 -3.90 -10.22 14.11
CA GLN A 138 -5.00 -9.78 13.26
C GLN A 138 -4.47 -9.41 11.86
N MET A 139 -3.30 -8.78 11.78
CA MET A 139 -2.69 -8.31 10.53
C MET A 139 -2.12 -9.44 9.64
N THR A 140 -1.79 -10.60 10.23
CA THR A 140 -1.34 -11.79 9.49
C THR A 140 -2.47 -12.77 9.16
N SER A 141 -3.71 -12.46 9.56
CA SER A 141 -4.86 -13.35 9.38
C SER A 141 -5.61 -13.10 8.07
N TRP A 142 -4.98 -13.48 6.96
CA TRP A 142 -5.57 -13.42 5.62
C TRP A 142 -6.45 -14.63 5.32
N LEU A 143 -7.51 -14.41 4.53
CA LEU A 143 -8.40 -15.46 4.06
C LEU A 143 -7.75 -16.20 2.88
N PRO A 144 -7.89 -17.54 2.80
CA PRO A 144 -7.60 -18.32 1.59
C PRO A 144 -8.36 -17.77 0.38
N ILE A 145 -7.86 -18.09 -0.81
CA ILE A 145 -8.57 -17.81 -2.05
C ILE A 145 -9.85 -18.64 -2.08
N GLU A 146 -10.94 -18.11 -2.64
CA GLU A 146 -12.25 -18.78 -2.71
C GLU A 146 -12.16 -20.26 -3.16
N THR A 147 -11.30 -20.59 -4.12
CA THR A 147 -11.13 -21.97 -4.63
C THR A 147 -10.49 -22.94 -3.62
N LEU A 148 -9.79 -22.41 -2.62
CA LEU A 148 -9.12 -23.16 -1.55
C LEU A 148 -9.89 -23.07 -0.22
N GLN A 149 -11.07 -22.43 -0.21
CA GLN A 149 -11.88 -22.33 0.99
C GLN A 149 -12.68 -23.62 1.18
N THR A 150 -12.58 -24.18 2.39
CA THR A 150 -13.39 -25.31 2.85
C THR A 150 -14.85 -24.93 3.07
N HIS A 151 -15.11 -23.66 3.37
CA HIS A 151 -16.44 -23.11 3.65
C HIS A 151 -16.72 -21.91 2.74
N ALA A 152 -17.76 -22.02 1.92
CA ALA A 152 -18.23 -20.89 1.12
C ALA A 152 -18.83 -19.81 2.03
N LEU A 153 -18.26 -18.61 1.99
CA LEU A 153 -18.69 -17.47 2.80
C LEU A 153 -19.71 -16.63 2.04
N SER A 154 -20.91 -16.48 2.59
CA SER A 154 -21.90 -15.54 2.05
C SER A 154 -21.51 -14.09 2.36
N VAL A 155 -22.14 -13.11 1.67
CA VAL A 155 -21.94 -11.68 1.97
C VAL A 155 -22.25 -11.35 3.43
N LEU A 156 -23.28 -11.97 3.98
CA LEU A 156 -23.70 -11.80 5.37
C LEU A 156 -22.66 -12.37 6.34
N ASP A 157 -22.03 -13.50 6.02
CA ASP A 157 -20.98 -14.08 6.86
C ASP A 157 -19.76 -13.16 6.95
N HIS A 158 -19.38 -12.50 5.85
CA HIS A 158 -18.29 -11.51 5.88
C HIS A 158 -18.59 -10.35 6.84
N LEU A 159 -19.83 -9.85 6.84
CA LEU A 159 -20.27 -8.82 7.78
C LEU A 159 -20.22 -9.32 9.22
N TRP A 160 -20.80 -10.49 9.49
CA TRP A 160 -20.81 -11.07 10.83
C TRP A 160 -19.40 -11.29 11.37
N VAL A 161 -18.51 -11.89 10.59
CA VAL A 161 -17.12 -12.13 11.00
C VAL A 161 -16.39 -10.83 11.34
N VAL A 162 -16.56 -9.77 10.54
CA VAL A 162 -15.90 -8.47 10.80
C VAL A 162 -16.39 -7.83 12.10
N PHE A 163 -17.67 -7.98 12.45
CA PHE A 163 -18.26 -7.36 13.65
C PHE A 163 -18.16 -8.21 14.92
N THR A 164 -18.36 -9.53 14.81
CA THR A 164 -18.46 -10.45 15.95
C THR A 164 -17.31 -11.45 16.04
N GLY A 165 -16.56 -11.65 14.96
CA GLY A 165 -15.49 -12.66 14.88
C GLY A 165 -15.95 -14.07 14.50
N PHE A 166 -17.25 -14.27 14.28
CA PHE A 166 -17.86 -15.56 13.95
C PHE A 166 -18.79 -15.45 12.74
N THR A 167 -18.91 -16.52 11.94
CA THR A 167 -19.95 -16.62 10.91
C THR A 167 -21.32 -16.87 11.52
N GLN A 168 -22.39 -16.79 10.72
CA GLN A 168 -23.74 -17.12 11.19
C GLN A 168 -23.84 -18.57 11.69
N ASN A 169 -23.03 -19.46 11.10
CA ASN A 169 -22.96 -20.87 11.45
C ASN A 169 -22.01 -21.14 12.64
N GLY A 170 -21.43 -20.10 13.26
CA GLY A 170 -20.57 -20.21 14.43
C GLY A 170 -19.11 -20.55 14.15
N PHE A 171 -18.67 -20.51 12.88
CA PHE A 171 -17.27 -20.74 12.54
C PHE A 171 -16.42 -19.53 12.94
N SER A 172 -15.34 -19.79 13.66
CA SER A 172 -14.35 -18.77 14.05
C SER A 172 -13.40 -18.45 12.90
N LEU A 173 -12.79 -17.26 12.95
CA LEU A 173 -11.79 -16.84 11.95
C LEU A 173 -10.61 -17.83 11.82
N ALA A 174 -10.21 -18.48 12.91
CA ALA A 174 -9.16 -19.50 12.87
C ALA A 174 -9.55 -20.73 12.04
N GLN A 175 -10.83 -21.14 12.08
CA GLN A 175 -11.33 -22.27 11.30
C GLN A 175 -11.48 -21.92 9.82
N LEU A 176 -11.89 -20.69 9.52
CA LEU A 176 -11.98 -20.19 8.14
C LEU A 176 -10.61 -20.07 7.44
N LYS A 177 -9.51 -20.04 8.22
CA LYS A 177 -8.14 -20.01 7.70
C LYS A 177 -7.57 -21.39 7.39
N LEU A 178 -8.18 -22.45 7.89
CA LEU A 178 -7.71 -23.80 7.67
C LEU A 178 -8.16 -24.27 6.29
N ASP A 179 -7.18 -24.65 5.48
CA ASP A 179 -7.41 -25.37 4.24
C ASP A 179 -7.93 -26.79 4.52
N VAL A 180 -8.33 -27.51 3.46
CA VAL A 180 -8.70 -28.93 3.48
C VAL A 180 -7.63 -29.78 4.20
N ASP A 181 -6.35 -29.38 4.07
CA ASP A 181 -5.20 -30.05 4.66
C ASP A 181 -4.82 -29.55 6.07
N GLY A 182 -5.61 -28.65 6.67
CA GLY A 182 -5.38 -28.16 8.05
C GLY A 182 -4.16 -27.25 8.19
N ILE A 183 -3.57 -26.80 7.09
CA ILE A 183 -2.49 -25.81 7.09
C ILE A 183 -3.12 -24.42 7.22
N THR A 184 -2.64 -23.63 8.19
CA THR A 184 -3.07 -22.24 8.36
C THR A 184 -2.55 -21.42 7.19
N MET A 185 -3.43 -20.84 6.38
CA MET A 185 -2.98 -20.01 5.26
C MET A 185 -2.46 -18.65 5.76
N ALA A 186 -1.21 -18.39 5.42
CA ALA A 186 -0.60 -17.09 5.47
C ALA A 186 -0.45 -16.55 4.03
N THR A 187 -0.08 -15.29 3.87
CA THR A 187 0.22 -14.76 2.52
C THR A 187 1.34 -15.58 1.88
N PRO A 188 1.44 -15.66 0.53
CA PRO A 188 2.49 -16.43 -0.15
C PRO A 188 3.91 -16.08 0.31
N LEU A 189 4.16 -14.81 0.67
CA LEU A 189 5.44 -14.36 1.22
C LEU A 189 5.68 -14.91 2.64
N ASP A 190 4.64 -14.98 3.45
CA ASP A 190 4.70 -15.45 4.84
C ASP A 190 4.79 -16.98 4.92
N SER A 191 4.07 -17.70 4.05
CA SER A 191 4.19 -19.16 3.91
C SER A 191 5.61 -19.54 3.48
N LEU A 192 6.14 -18.89 2.43
CA LEU A 192 7.50 -19.15 1.97
C LEU A 192 8.54 -18.85 3.07
N LYS A 193 8.37 -17.76 3.81
CA LYS A 193 9.28 -17.43 4.93
C LYS A 193 9.20 -18.45 6.06
N THR A 194 8.00 -18.88 6.42
CA THR A 194 7.77 -19.88 7.46
C THR A 194 8.38 -21.23 7.08
N ASP A 195 8.25 -21.63 5.82
CA ASP A 195 8.80 -22.89 5.30
C ASP A 195 10.32 -22.87 5.24
N LEU A 196 10.91 -21.77 4.79
CA LEU A 196 12.37 -21.58 4.82
C LEU A 196 12.91 -21.64 6.26
N ASN A 197 12.20 -21.06 7.23
CA ASN A 197 12.58 -21.15 8.64
C ASN A 197 12.44 -22.58 9.21
N LYS A 198 11.59 -23.43 8.61
CA LYS A 198 11.48 -24.86 8.93
C LYS A 198 12.55 -25.71 8.22
N GLY A 199 13.41 -25.10 7.40
CA GLY A 199 14.46 -25.78 6.65
C GLY A 199 14.00 -26.37 5.31
N LEU A 200 12.80 -26.06 4.85
CA LEU A 200 12.34 -26.43 3.51
C LEU A 200 13.00 -25.55 2.46
N THR A 201 13.18 -26.09 1.26
CA THR A 201 13.67 -25.34 0.10
C THR A 201 12.55 -24.54 -0.57
N VAL A 202 12.91 -23.50 -1.34
CA VAL A 202 11.94 -22.73 -2.14
C VAL A 202 11.13 -23.63 -3.07
N THR A 203 11.76 -24.64 -3.67
CA THR A 203 11.09 -25.56 -4.62
C THR A 203 10.08 -26.46 -3.93
N GLU A 204 10.36 -26.93 -2.71
CA GLU A 204 9.42 -27.69 -1.90
C GLU A 204 8.25 -26.82 -1.42
N SER A 205 8.52 -25.59 -0.96
CA SER A 205 7.46 -24.66 -0.53
C SER A 205 6.52 -24.31 -1.69
N MET A 206 7.06 -24.06 -2.89
CA MET A 206 6.27 -23.74 -4.09
C MET A 206 5.41 -24.90 -4.63
N GLN A 207 5.49 -26.11 -4.06
CA GLN A 207 4.59 -27.22 -4.40
C GLN A 207 3.24 -27.16 -3.65
N GLN A 208 3.13 -26.32 -2.61
CA GLN A 208 1.88 -26.16 -1.88
C GLN A 208 0.77 -25.54 -2.75
N ALA A 209 -0.48 -25.89 -2.47
CA ALA A 209 -1.66 -25.42 -3.21
C ALA A 209 -1.85 -23.88 -3.21
N ILE A 210 -1.15 -23.17 -2.33
CA ILE A 210 -1.16 -21.70 -2.23
C ILE A 210 -0.38 -21.05 -3.40
N PHE A 211 0.58 -21.77 -3.98
CA PHE A 211 1.43 -21.28 -5.07
C PHE A 211 0.91 -21.73 -6.43
N GLY A 212 0.89 -20.79 -7.38
CA GLY A 212 0.75 -21.08 -8.80
C GLY A 212 2.11 -21.12 -9.50
N GLN A 213 2.09 -21.11 -10.83
CA GLN A 213 3.30 -21.23 -11.65
C GLN A 213 4.35 -20.13 -11.39
N PHE A 214 3.93 -18.90 -11.05
CA PHE A 214 4.82 -17.74 -10.94
C PHE A 214 4.85 -17.06 -9.56
N ALA A 215 3.75 -17.15 -8.81
CA ALA A 215 3.53 -16.49 -7.53
C ALA A 215 2.37 -17.17 -6.79
N GLY A 216 1.96 -16.66 -5.64
CA GLY A 216 0.74 -17.12 -4.99
C GLY A 216 -0.49 -17.00 -5.89
N LEU A 217 -1.35 -18.02 -5.86
CA LEU A 217 -2.64 -17.99 -6.54
C LEU A 217 -3.43 -16.74 -6.10
N GLY A 218 -4.19 -16.13 -7.01
CA GLY A 218 -4.94 -14.87 -6.77
C GLY A 218 -4.07 -13.61 -6.63
N TRP A 219 -3.00 -13.64 -5.85
CA TRP A 219 -2.11 -12.50 -5.60
C TRP A 219 -1.44 -11.96 -6.87
N GLN A 220 -1.12 -12.84 -7.82
CA GLN A 220 -0.63 -12.43 -9.14
C GLN A 220 -1.62 -11.50 -9.84
N TRP A 221 -2.91 -11.86 -9.85
CA TRP A 221 -3.96 -11.09 -10.51
C TRP A 221 -4.24 -9.77 -9.79
N VAL A 222 -4.17 -9.76 -8.45
CA VAL A 222 -4.25 -8.52 -7.67
C VAL A 222 -3.12 -7.56 -8.03
N ASN A 223 -1.88 -8.05 -8.09
CA ASN A 223 -0.73 -7.22 -8.52
C ASN A 223 -0.86 -6.74 -9.96
N LEU A 224 -1.37 -7.57 -10.88
CA LEU A 224 -1.63 -7.15 -12.26
C LEU A 224 -2.73 -6.08 -12.33
N GLY A 225 -3.79 -6.18 -11.52
CA GLY A 225 -4.81 -5.16 -11.39
C GLY A 225 -4.24 -3.81 -10.95
N PHE A 226 -3.39 -3.81 -9.92
CA PHE A 226 -2.70 -2.59 -9.49
C PHE A 226 -1.69 -2.09 -10.53
N LEU A 227 -0.99 -2.97 -11.25
CA LEU A 227 -0.09 -2.58 -12.33
C LEU A 227 -0.85 -1.87 -13.45
N LEU A 228 -2.02 -2.38 -13.86
CA LEU A 228 -2.86 -1.72 -14.87
C LEU A 228 -3.29 -0.32 -14.43
N GLY A 229 -3.71 -0.17 -13.17
CA GLY A 229 -4.01 1.12 -12.57
C GLY A 229 -2.80 2.06 -12.51
N GLY A 230 -1.63 1.55 -12.14
CA GLY A 230 -0.38 2.30 -12.09
C GLY A 230 0.10 2.79 -13.46
N VAL A 231 0.01 1.94 -14.49
CA VAL A 231 0.32 2.32 -15.88
C VAL A 231 -0.62 3.41 -16.37
N TYR A 232 -1.91 3.33 -16.03
CA TYR A 232 -2.87 4.40 -16.30
C TYR A 232 -2.46 5.73 -15.64
N LEU A 233 -2.02 5.72 -14.38
CA LEU A 233 -1.57 6.95 -13.69
C LEU A 233 -0.33 7.58 -14.32
N ILE A 234 0.60 6.77 -14.82
CA ILE A 234 1.77 7.26 -15.57
C ILE A 234 1.31 7.89 -16.89
N LYS A 235 0.44 7.22 -17.64
CA LYS A 235 -0.10 7.74 -18.91
C LYS A 235 -0.89 9.04 -18.72
N ALA A 236 -1.68 9.12 -17.66
CA ALA A 236 -2.44 10.31 -17.28
C ALA A 236 -1.56 11.45 -16.73
N LYS A 237 -0.25 11.22 -16.56
CA LYS A 237 0.72 12.15 -15.96
C LYS A 237 0.24 12.63 -14.59
N VAL A 238 -0.27 11.71 -13.78
CA VAL A 238 -0.61 11.94 -12.37
C VAL A 238 0.62 11.65 -11.50
N ILE A 239 1.31 10.55 -11.79
CA ILE A 239 2.56 10.15 -11.14
C ILE A 239 3.72 10.15 -12.14
N ASN A 240 4.94 10.32 -11.63
CA ASN A 240 6.15 10.22 -12.43
C ASN A 240 6.67 8.78 -12.47
N TRP A 241 7.12 8.32 -13.64
CA TRP A 241 7.62 6.95 -13.84
C TRP A 241 8.91 6.65 -13.06
N HIS A 242 9.67 7.68 -12.67
CA HIS A 242 10.96 7.53 -11.98
C HIS A 242 10.87 6.70 -10.69
N ILE A 243 9.86 6.94 -9.83
CA ILE A 243 9.73 6.22 -8.55
C ILE A 243 9.32 4.75 -8.79
N PRO A 244 8.21 4.45 -9.50
CA PRO A 244 7.78 3.06 -9.69
C PRO A 244 8.82 2.21 -10.40
N VAL A 245 9.41 2.73 -11.48
CA VAL A 245 10.41 1.96 -12.26
C VAL A 245 11.67 1.71 -11.42
N SER A 246 12.10 2.68 -10.62
CA SER A 246 13.28 2.50 -9.77
C SER A 246 13.06 1.44 -8.67
N ILE A 247 11.87 1.42 -8.05
CA ILE A 247 11.50 0.37 -7.07
C ILE A 247 11.54 -1.02 -7.71
N LEU A 248 10.85 -1.18 -8.85
CA LEU A 248 10.76 -2.47 -9.53
C LEU A 248 12.13 -2.93 -10.05
N ALA A 249 12.94 -2.02 -10.61
CA ALA A 249 14.28 -2.33 -11.08
C ALA A 249 15.18 -2.77 -9.91
N SER A 250 15.14 -2.05 -8.79
CA SER A 250 15.95 -2.37 -7.60
C SER A 250 15.58 -3.73 -7.01
N ILE A 251 14.29 -4.03 -6.85
CA ILE A 251 13.83 -5.35 -6.40
C ILE A 251 14.28 -6.45 -7.36
N THR A 252 14.14 -6.24 -8.67
CA THR A 252 14.53 -7.23 -9.69
C THR A 252 16.02 -7.53 -9.64
N VAL A 253 16.86 -6.50 -9.57
CA VAL A 253 18.32 -6.66 -9.49
C VAL A 253 18.72 -7.38 -8.20
N CYS A 254 18.21 -6.93 -7.05
CA CYS A 254 18.58 -7.53 -5.77
C CYS A 254 18.10 -8.99 -5.66
N ALA A 255 16.87 -9.27 -6.08
CA ALA A 255 16.32 -10.62 -6.11
C ALA A 255 17.06 -11.53 -7.08
N SER A 256 17.47 -11.03 -8.25
CA SER A 256 18.25 -11.84 -9.21
C SER A 256 19.63 -12.18 -8.64
N ILE A 257 20.29 -11.24 -7.98
CA ILE A 257 21.59 -11.48 -7.34
C ILE A 257 21.44 -12.51 -6.22
N GLY A 258 20.45 -12.36 -5.33
CA GLY A 258 20.21 -13.33 -4.27
C GLY A 258 19.89 -14.72 -4.79
N TYR A 259 19.03 -14.80 -5.80
CA TYR A 259 18.66 -16.06 -6.44
C TYR A 259 19.87 -16.78 -7.05
N LEU A 260 20.81 -16.04 -7.65
CA LEU A 260 22.04 -16.61 -8.21
C LEU A 260 23.01 -17.10 -7.12
N ILE A 261 23.03 -16.47 -5.95
CA ILE A 261 23.93 -16.84 -4.83
C ILE A 261 23.36 -18.03 -4.05
N SER A 262 22.05 -18.06 -3.82
CA SER A 262 21.39 -19.11 -3.03
C SER A 262 19.99 -19.40 -3.57
N PRO A 263 19.89 -20.22 -4.65
CA PRO A 263 18.62 -20.58 -5.28
C PRO A 263 17.65 -21.29 -4.32
N ASP A 264 18.17 -22.03 -3.35
CA ASP A 264 17.36 -22.85 -2.45
C ASP A 264 16.73 -22.04 -1.30
N GLN A 265 17.27 -20.85 -1.00
CA GLN A 265 16.87 -20.01 0.14
C GLN A 265 16.18 -18.71 -0.28
N THR A 266 16.29 -18.31 -1.54
CA THR A 266 15.72 -17.05 -2.03
C THR A 266 14.83 -17.30 -3.23
N ALA A 267 13.67 -16.65 -3.25
CA ALA A 267 12.76 -16.79 -4.38
C ALA A 267 13.22 -15.97 -5.59
N GLY A 268 12.79 -16.37 -6.78
CA GLY A 268 13.13 -15.67 -8.01
C GLY A 268 12.57 -14.24 -8.08
N PRO A 269 13.07 -13.40 -9.01
CA PRO A 269 12.66 -12.00 -9.14
C PRO A 269 11.17 -11.85 -9.45
N ILE A 270 10.61 -12.72 -10.31
CA ILE A 270 9.18 -12.70 -10.67
C ILE A 270 8.31 -12.90 -9.44
N PHE A 271 8.70 -13.82 -8.54
CA PHE A 271 7.99 -14.06 -7.30
C PHE A 271 7.96 -12.81 -6.42
N HIS A 272 9.09 -12.13 -6.24
CA HIS A 272 9.13 -10.89 -5.44
C HIS A 272 8.34 -9.73 -6.07
N LEU A 273 8.25 -9.66 -7.39
CA LEU A 273 7.47 -8.64 -8.10
C LEU A 273 5.96 -8.90 -8.05
N LEU A 274 5.55 -10.16 -8.20
CA LEU A 274 4.14 -10.57 -8.31
C LEU A 274 3.54 -11.08 -6.99
N SER A 275 4.33 -11.15 -5.92
CA SER A 275 3.86 -11.53 -4.58
C SER A 275 3.81 -10.34 -3.63
N GLY A 276 2.85 -10.41 -2.70
CA GLY A 276 2.58 -9.33 -1.73
C GLY A 276 2.09 -8.05 -2.38
N ALA A 277 2.31 -6.92 -1.71
CA ALA A 277 1.81 -5.61 -2.14
C ALA A 277 2.79 -4.83 -3.06
N THR A 278 3.70 -5.49 -3.80
CA THR A 278 4.80 -4.79 -4.51
C THR A 278 4.30 -3.79 -5.55
N MET A 279 3.32 -4.16 -6.39
CA MET A 279 2.79 -3.24 -7.42
C MET A 279 1.97 -2.12 -6.77
N PHE A 280 1.17 -2.46 -5.77
CA PHE A 280 0.43 -1.48 -5.00
C PHE A 280 1.38 -0.45 -4.33
N ALA A 281 2.49 -0.92 -3.76
CA ALA A 281 3.53 -0.10 -3.18
C ALA A 281 4.17 0.85 -4.19
N ALA A 282 4.61 0.31 -5.32
CA ALA A 282 5.38 1.05 -6.32
C ALA A 282 4.58 2.18 -6.96
N PHE A 283 3.28 1.96 -7.24
CA PHE A 283 2.46 2.88 -8.02
C PHE A 283 1.48 3.76 -7.21
N PHE A 284 1.14 3.37 -5.98
CA PHE A 284 0.12 4.08 -5.18
C PHE A 284 0.63 4.60 -3.85
N ILE A 285 1.57 3.89 -3.22
CA ILE A 285 2.09 4.27 -1.89
C ILE A 285 3.32 5.15 -2.01
N ALA A 286 4.34 4.69 -2.74
CA ALA A 286 5.63 5.36 -2.82
C ALA A 286 5.59 6.65 -3.65
N THR A 287 4.55 6.83 -4.48
CA THR A 287 4.34 8.01 -5.34
C THR A 287 3.46 9.07 -4.70
N ASP A 288 3.34 9.09 -3.37
CA ASP A 288 2.61 10.13 -2.65
C ASP A 288 3.22 11.53 -2.93
N PRO A 289 2.44 12.50 -3.46
CA PRO A 289 2.97 13.80 -3.86
C PRO A 289 3.51 14.66 -2.70
N VAL A 290 3.14 14.36 -1.45
CA VAL A 290 3.55 15.16 -0.28
C VAL A 290 4.82 14.62 0.36
N SER A 291 4.91 13.31 0.55
CA SER A 291 6.02 12.69 1.30
C SER A 291 7.19 12.22 0.43
N ALA A 292 7.00 12.05 -0.88
CA ALA A 292 8.05 11.54 -1.77
C ALA A 292 9.02 12.63 -2.26
N ALA A 293 10.18 12.19 -2.77
CA ALA A 293 11.20 13.09 -3.33
C ALA A 293 10.69 13.91 -4.53
N THR A 294 11.12 15.18 -4.57
CA THR A 294 10.63 16.17 -5.54
C THR A 294 11.50 16.25 -6.80
N THR A 295 12.80 15.97 -6.69
CA THR A 295 13.75 16.07 -7.82
C THR A 295 13.78 14.79 -8.66
N ASN A 296 14.05 14.88 -9.98
CA ASN A 296 14.05 13.67 -10.84
C ASN A 296 15.15 12.66 -10.43
N LYS A 297 16.35 13.14 -10.11
CA LYS A 297 17.43 12.30 -9.58
C LYS A 297 17.08 11.77 -8.19
N GLY A 298 16.52 12.60 -7.32
CA GLY A 298 16.09 12.20 -5.98
C GLY A 298 15.02 11.11 -6.03
N ARG A 299 14.05 11.19 -6.93
CA ARG A 299 13.02 10.16 -7.16
C ARG A 299 13.61 8.81 -7.54
N LEU A 300 14.64 8.78 -8.39
CA LEU A 300 15.31 7.53 -8.75
C LEU A 300 16.05 6.94 -7.56
N ILE A 301 16.80 7.74 -6.80
CA ILE A 301 17.52 7.26 -5.61
C ILE A 301 16.53 6.78 -4.54
N TYR A 302 15.51 7.58 -4.24
CA TYR A 302 14.44 7.28 -3.30
C TYR A 302 13.75 5.94 -3.65
N GLY A 303 13.35 5.75 -4.90
CA GLY A 303 12.74 4.50 -5.34
C GLY A 303 13.71 3.30 -5.27
N ALA A 304 14.98 3.49 -5.61
CA ALA A 304 15.98 2.42 -5.58
C ALA A 304 16.24 1.94 -4.16
N LEU A 305 16.33 2.88 -3.21
CA LEU A 305 16.52 2.57 -1.78
C LEU A 305 15.28 1.90 -1.19
N ILE A 306 14.06 2.31 -1.55
CA ILE A 306 12.84 1.59 -1.15
C ILE A 306 12.87 0.16 -1.66
N GLY A 307 13.17 -0.06 -2.95
CA GLY A 307 13.22 -1.42 -3.52
C GLY A 307 14.29 -2.30 -2.85
N LEU A 308 15.44 -1.73 -2.53
CA LEU A 308 16.52 -2.41 -1.82
C LEU A 308 16.08 -2.83 -0.41
N LEU A 309 15.48 -1.90 0.36
CA LEU A 309 14.99 -2.20 1.70
C LEU A 309 13.85 -3.23 1.68
N ILE A 310 12.94 -3.16 0.70
CA ILE A 310 11.89 -4.17 0.54
C ILE A 310 12.51 -5.55 0.38
N TYR A 311 13.54 -5.68 -0.47
CA TYR A 311 14.22 -6.95 -0.66
C TYR A 311 14.92 -7.44 0.61
N ILE A 312 15.71 -6.59 1.25
CA ILE A 312 16.46 -6.94 2.48
C ILE A 312 15.53 -7.39 3.61
N ILE A 313 14.43 -6.67 3.83
CA ILE A 313 13.48 -7.00 4.90
C ILE A 313 12.73 -8.31 4.57
N ARG A 314 12.41 -8.58 3.30
CA ARG A 314 11.77 -9.85 2.90
C ARG A 314 12.70 -11.06 3.10
N THR A 315 13.98 -10.93 2.77
CA THR A 315 14.93 -12.05 2.85
C THR A 315 15.49 -12.25 4.25
N VAL A 316 15.94 -11.18 4.91
CA VAL A 316 16.61 -11.24 6.21
C VAL A 316 15.68 -10.88 7.37
N GLY A 317 14.72 -9.98 7.14
CA GLY A 317 13.82 -9.50 8.19
C GLY A 317 12.79 -10.54 8.68
N GLY A 318 12.16 -10.21 9.80
CA GLY A 318 11.11 -11.02 10.43
C GLY A 318 9.70 -10.73 9.93
N TYR A 319 9.52 -9.76 9.03
CA TYR A 319 8.21 -9.39 8.48
C TYR A 319 8.12 -9.73 6.99
N PRO A 320 7.08 -10.46 6.55
CA PRO A 320 6.90 -10.83 5.15
C PRO A 320 6.52 -9.63 4.27
N ASP A 321 5.79 -8.65 4.82
CA ASP A 321 5.51 -7.38 4.14
C ASP A 321 6.46 -6.27 4.63
N ALA A 322 7.35 -5.87 3.73
CA ALA A 322 8.42 -4.91 3.99
C ALA A 322 8.09 -3.47 3.56
N VAL A 323 7.00 -3.29 2.80
CA VAL A 323 6.73 -2.05 2.07
C VAL A 323 6.61 -0.86 3.00
N ALA A 324 5.76 -0.97 4.02
CA ALA A 324 5.43 0.18 4.86
C ALA A 324 6.65 0.67 5.66
N PHE A 325 7.48 -0.25 6.17
CA PHE A 325 8.73 0.08 6.85
C PHE A 325 9.72 0.77 5.92
N ALA A 326 9.93 0.23 4.71
CA ALA A 326 10.84 0.81 3.72
C ALA A 326 10.39 2.23 3.32
N VAL A 327 9.10 2.42 3.02
CA VAL A 327 8.56 3.73 2.62
C VAL A 327 8.66 4.75 3.75
N LEU A 328 8.32 4.40 4.98
CA LEU A 328 8.41 5.34 6.10
C LEU A 328 9.85 5.77 6.39
N LEU A 329 10.80 4.83 6.37
CA LEU A 329 12.22 5.13 6.57
C LEU A 329 12.73 6.07 5.47
N LEU A 330 12.35 5.82 4.21
CA LEU A 330 12.78 6.70 3.13
C LEU A 330 12.05 8.05 3.11
N ASN A 331 10.79 8.13 3.55
CA ASN A 331 10.11 9.42 3.75
C ASN A 331 10.90 10.32 4.73
N MET A 332 11.43 9.76 5.83
CA MET A 332 12.33 10.49 6.74
C MET A 332 13.61 11.00 6.05
N SER A 333 14.06 10.26 5.03
CA SER A 333 15.31 10.53 4.32
C SER A 333 15.13 11.47 3.11
N VAL A 334 13.89 11.77 2.70
CA VAL A 334 13.61 12.62 1.53
C VAL A 334 14.25 14.00 1.60
N PRO A 335 14.19 14.75 2.73
CA PRO A 335 14.84 16.06 2.81
C PRO A 335 16.35 16.01 2.54
N LEU A 336 17.02 14.94 2.99
CA LEU A 336 18.44 14.71 2.75
C LEU A 336 18.70 14.39 1.28
N ILE A 337 17.89 13.51 0.70
CA ILE A 337 18.00 13.13 -0.72
C ILE A 337 17.84 14.37 -1.60
N ASP A 338 16.78 15.14 -1.40
CA ASP A 338 16.49 16.32 -2.22
C ASP A 338 17.53 17.44 -2.04
N TYR A 339 18.14 17.57 -0.86
CA TYR A 339 19.27 18.47 -0.64
C TYR A 339 20.47 18.12 -1.54
N TYR A 340 20.81 16.83 -1.67
CA TYR A 340 21.93 16.40 -2.51
C TYR A 340 21.59 16.25 -4.01
N THR A 341 20.31 16.20 -4.37
CA THR A 341 19.88 16.02 -5.76
C THR A 341 19.29 17.29 -6.39
N GLN A 342 19.46 18.45 -5.75
CA GLN A 342 18.99 19.72 -6.25
C GLN A 342 19.53 20.00 -7.67
N PRO A 343 18.67 20.29 -8.65
CA PRO A 343 19.12 20.61 -10.00
C PRO A 343 19.93 21.92 -9.99
N ARG A 344 20.98 21.98 -10.81
CA ARG A 344 21.79 23.20 -10.95
C ARG A 344 20.95 24.29 -11.62
N THR A 345 21.13 25.54 -11.17
CA THR A 345 20.42 26.69 -11.73
C THR A 345 20.80 26.90 -13.20
N TYR A 346 19.80 27.30 -14.00
CA TYR A 346 19.96 27.60 -15.41
C TYR A 346 21.04 28.68 -15.61
N GLY A 347 21.97 28.47 -16.55
CA GLY A 347 23.08 29.39 -16.84
C GLY A 347 24.48 28.94 -16.42
N HIS A 348 24.62 27.79 -15.73
CA HIS A 348 25.92 27.17 -15.50
C HIS A 348 26.33 26.25 -16.66
N ARG A 349 27.61 26.25 -17.04
CA ARG A 349 28.20 25.64 -18.26
C ARG A 349 27.92 24.14 -18.49
N ASN A 350 27.42 23.42 -17.49
CA ASN A 350 27.01 22.00 -17.56
C ASN A 350 25.54 21.78 -17.14
N ALA A 351 24.66 22.78 -17.30
CA ALA A 351 23.22 22.61 -17.10
C ALA A 351 22.63 21.92 -18.34
N LEU A 352 22.48 20.59 -18.25
CA LEU A 352 21.59 19.81 -19.12
C LEU A 352 20.16 19.90 -18.62
#